data_AF-A0A7W4D0T7-F1
#
_entry.id   AF-A0A7W4D0T7-F1
#
_cell.length_a   1.000
_cell.length_b   1.000
_cell.length_c   1.000
_cell.angle_alpha   90.00
_cell.angle_beta   90.00
_cell.angle_gamma   90.00
#
_symmetry.space_group_name_H-M   'P 1'
#
loop_
_entity.id
_entity.type
_entity.pdbx_description
1 polymer ?
#
loop_
_entity_poly.entity_id
_entity_poly.type
_entity_poly.pdbx_seq_one_letter_code
_entity_poly.pdbx_strand_id
1 'polypeptide(L)'
;MPYRSSPDPDIQVGQSRRNAYEDLAERTGSIPLRRFVRTVIQAESYGIPLADVLTAQADEMRIARRQRAERKAMEIPVKVVFPLIICILPVIFVVILGPAAISMMETLFPALN
;
A
#
# COMPACT_ATOMS: atom_id res chain seq x y z
N MET A 1 37.26 -17.90 47.19
CA MET A 1 36.34 -17.47 46.09
C MET A 1 35.10 -18.37 46.13
N PRO A 2 33.87 -17.86 45.87
CA PRO A 2 33.56 -17.04 44.69
C PRO A 2 32.75 -15.74 44.92
N TYR A 3 32.71 -14.99 43.82
CA TYR A 3 32.38 -13.59 43.52
C TYR A 3 30.92 -13.44 43.07
N ARG A 4 30.20 -12.35 43.44
CA ARG A 4 29.07 -11.87 42.61
C ARG A 4 28.69 -10.39 42.83
N SER A 5 29.26 -9.56 41.96
CA SER A 5 28.69 -8.35 41.35
C SER A 5 28.20 -7.21 42.27
N SER A 6 29.12 -6.28 42.58
CA SER A 6 28.76 -4.85 42.60
C SER A 6 28.09 -4.51 41.26
N PRO A 7 26.95 -3.80 41.22
CA PRO A 7 26.43 -3.27 39.98
C PRO A 7 27.45 -2.31 39.38
N ASP A 8 27.98 -2.67 38.22
CA ASP A 8 28.97 -1.89 37.49
C ASP A 8 28.42 -0.49 37.17
N PRO A 9 29.24 0.57 37.24
CA PRO A 9 28.85 1.95 36.91
C PRO A 9 28.19 2.13 35.54
N ASP A 10 28.35 1.16 34.64
CA ASP A 10 27.80 1.16 33.29
C ASP A 10 26.27 0.97 33.26
N ILE A 11 25.69 0.28 34.25
CA ILE A 11 24.22 0.13 34.37
C ILE A 11 23.56 1.47 34.73
N GLN A 12 24.29 2.39 35.38
CA GLN A 12 23.76 3.70 35.80
C GLN A 12 23.70 4.72 34.66
N VAL A 13 24.52 4.61 33.61
CA VAL A 13 24.53 5.60 32.52
C VAL A 13 23.26 5.47 31.65
N GLY A 14 22.83 4.25 31.33
CA GLY A 14 21.58 4.02 30.59
C GLY A 14 20.33 4.39 31.39
N GLN A 15 20.33 4.06 32.70
CA GLN A 15 19.21 4.37 33.59
C GLN A 15 19.11 5.87 33.89
N SER A 16 20.24 6.57 34.05
CA SER A 16 20.26 8.03 34.26
C SER A 16 19.81 8.82 33.04
N ARG A 17 20.16 8.39 31.81
CA ARG A 17 19.69 9.03 30.57
C ARG A 17 18.18 8.87 30.39
N ARG A 18 17.65 7.68 30.65
CA ARG A 18 16.22 7.40 30.63
C ARG A 18 15.45 8.33 31.58
N ASN A 19 15.91 8.40 32.82
CA ASN A 19 15.30 9.23 33.85
C ASN A 19 15.33 10.72 33.46
N ALA A 20 16.44 11.21 32.89
CA ALA A 20 16.54 12.60 32.43
C ALA A 20 15.53 12.96 31.32
N TYR A 21 15.26 12.04 30.39
CA TYR A 21 14.26 12.27 29.35
C TYR A 21 12.83 12.18 29.88
N GLU A 22 12.54 11.27 30.82
CA GLU A 22 11.24 11.19 31.49
C GLU A 22 10.93 12.46 32.29
N ASP A 23 11.89 12.98 33.06
CA ASP A 23 11.77 14.25 33.79
C ASP A 23 11.54 15.45 32.85
N LEU A 24 12.20 15.48 31.69
CA LEU A 24 12.00 16.51 30.67
C LEU A 24 10.57 16.48 30.09
N ALA A 25 10.04 15.27 29.86
CA ALA A 25 8.70 15.07 29.35
C ALA A 25 7.62 15.47 30.38
N GLU A 26 7.84 15.18 31.67
CA GLU A 26 6.93 15.57 32.74
C GLU A 26 6.86 17.09 32.93
N ARG A 27 8.02 17.77 32.95
CA ARG A 27 8.09 19.23 33.14
C ARG A 27 7.45 20.02 32.00
N THR A 28 7.47 19.49 30.78
CA THR A 28 6.93 20.19 29.61
C THR A 28 5.41 20.02 29.50
N GLY A 29 4.83 19.00 30.16
CA GLY A 29 3.37 18.75 30.17
C GLY A 29 2.74 18.41 28.81
N SER A 30 3.53 18.41 27.72
CA SER A 30 3.02 18.21 26.37
C SER A 30 2.98 16.72 26.01
N ILE A 31 1.78 16.24 25.70
CA ILE A 31 1.52 14.85 25.28
C ILE A 31 2.40 14.43 24.09
N PRO A 32 2.67 15.28 23.07
CA PRO A 32 3.53 14.91 21.95
C PRO A 32 4.98 14.63 22.36
N LEU A 33 5.55 15.46 23.25
CA LEU A 33 6.94 15.30 23.70
C LEU A 33 7.12 14.03 24.53
N ARG A 34 6.14 13.71 25.37
CA ARG A 34 6.15 12.47 26.17
C ARG A 34 6.15 11.21 25.29
N ARG A 35 5.44 11.24 24.17
CA ARG A 35 5.43 10.13 23.19
C ARG A 35 6.78 10.00 22.50
N PHE A 36 7.36 11.13 22.05
CA PHE A 36 8.67 11.17 21.41
C PHE A 36 9.78 10.61 22.32
N VAL A 37 9.85 11.08 23.56
CA VAL A 37 10.82 10.62 24.57
C VAL A 37 10.74 9.10 24.80
N ARG A 38 9.53 8.54 24.93
CA ARG A 38 9.36 7.09 25.11
C ARG A 38 9.85 6.29 23.91
N THR A 39 9.64 6.78 22.70
CA THR A 39 10.15 6.14 21.48
C THR A 39 11.68 6.17 21.43
N VAL A 40 12.32 7.26 21.86
CA VAL A 40 13.78 7.37 21.93
C VAL A 40 14.36 6.40 22.97
N ILE A 41 13.79 6.38 24.18
CA ILE A 41 14.19 5.44 25.25
C ILE A 41 14.03 3.99 24.78
N GLN A 42 12.94 3.68 24.09
CA GLN A 42 12.67 2.34 23.58
C GLN A 42 13.63 1.96 22.45
N ALA A 43 14.04 2.91 21.60
CA ALA A 43 15.07 2.68 20.58
C ALA A 43 16.45 2.40 21.18
N GLU A 44 16.83 3.07 22.27
CA GLU A 44 18.09 2.81 22.98
C GLU A 44 18.09 1.47 23.75
N SER A 45 16.92 1.03 24.24
CA SER A 45 16.80 -0.17 25.11
C SER A 45 16.89 -1.50 24.36
N TYR A 46 16.49 -1.54 23.09
CA TYR A 46 16.24 -2.81 22.41
C TYR A 46 17.39 -3.32 21.54
N GLY A 47 18.37 -2.50 21.15
CA GLY A 47 19.45 -2.94 20.25
C GLY A 47 18.97 -3.56 18.92
N ILE A 48 17.67 -3.48 18.62
CA ILE A 48 17.10 -3.84 17.33
C ILE A 48 17.48 -2.70 16.42
N PRO A 49 18.22 -2.96 15.33
CA PRO A 49 18.61 -1.91 14.39
C PRO A 49 17.34 -1.30 13.81
N LEU A 50 16.91 -0.17 14.40
CA LEU A 50 15.88 0.70 13.83
C LEU A 50 16.28 1.10 12.40
N ALA A 51 17.59 1.11 12.12
CA ALA A 51 18.16 1.20 10.79
C ALA A 51 17.65 0.08 9.84
N ASP A 52 17.58 -1.18 10.27
CA ASP A 52 17.10 -2.29 9.42
C ASP A 52 15.59 -2.21 9.22
N VAL A 53 14.84 -1.83 10.26
CA VAL A 53 13.39 -1.61 10.16
C VAL A 53 13.06 -0.43 9.23
N LEU A 54 13.78 0.68 9.34
CA LEU A 54 13.62 1.85 8.48
C LEU A 54 14.11 1.57 7.05
N THR A 55 15.15 0.75 6.87
CA THR A 55 15.65 0.36 5.54
C THR A 55 14.66 -0.55 4.84
N ALA A 56 14.14 -1.57 5.55
CA ALA A 56 13.08 -2.44 5.05
C ALA A 56 11.83 -1.62 4.69
N GLN A 57 11.41 -0.70 5.56
CA GLN A 57 10.26 0.15 5.29
C GLN A 57 10.50 1.13 4.13
N ALA A 58 11.71 1.67 3.97
CA ALA A 58 12.06 2.56 2.87
C ALA A 58 12.04 1.83 1.50
N ASP A 59 12.51 0.59 1.45
CA ASP A 59 12.44 -0.24 0.24
C ASP A 59 11.01 -0.66 -0.09
N GLU A 60 10.22 -1.00 0.92
CA GLU A 60 8.78 -1.27 0.76
C GLU A 60 8.05 -0.03 0.21
N MET A 61 8.38 1.18 0.69
CA MET A 61 7.85 2.43 0.15
C MET A 61 8.26 2.70 -1.31
N ARG A 62 9.47 2.31 -1.72
CA ARG A 62 9.93 2.42 -3.13
C ARG A 62 9.14 1.45 -4.02
N ILE A 63 8.94 0.21 -3.58
CA ILE A 63 8.13 -0.79 -4.28
C ILE A 63 6.67 -0.31 -4.40
N ALA A 64 6.09 0.18 -3.31
CA ALA A 64 4.73 0.70 -3.30
C ALA A 64 4.53 1.92 -4.22
N ARG A 65 5.56 2.76 -4.42
CA ARG A 65 5.52 3.85 -5.44
C ARG A 65 5.45 3.28 -6.86
N ARG A 66 6.21 2.23 -7.15
CA ARG A 66 6.21 1.55 -8.45
C ARG A 66 4.86 0.88 -8.74
N GLN A 67 4.33 0.14 -7.77
CA GLN A 67 3.03 -0.54 -7.90
C GLN A 67 1.85 0.41 -8.09
N ARG A 68 1.89 1.62 -7.51
CA ARG A 68 0.85 2.65 -7.77
C ARG A 68 0.86 3.13 -9.22
N ALA A 69 2.03 3.22 -9.84
CA ALA A 69 2.14 3.57 -11.26
C ALA A 69 1.65 2.42 -12.15
N GLU A 70 2.01 1.17 -11.83
CA GLU A 70 1.56 -0.02 -12.55
C GLU A 70 0.05 -0.26 -12.43
N ARG A 71 -0.56 -0.03 -11.26
CA ARG A 71 -2.02 -0.11 -11.10
C ARG A 71 -2.77 0.87 -12.00
N LYS A 72 -2.29 2.11 -12.12
CA LYS A 72 -2.87 3.09 -13.06
C LYS A 72 -2.75 2.64 -14.51
N ALA A 73 -1.69 1.92 -14.86
CA ALA A 73 -1.53 1.35 -16.19
C ALA A 73 -2.51 0.18 -16.44
N MET A 74 -2.80 -0.64 -15.42
CA MET A 74 -3.76 -1.75 -15.54
C MET A 74 -5.23 -1.31 -15.65
N GLU A 75 -5.57 -0.07 -15.27
CA GLU A 75 -6.91 0.48 -15.51
C GLU A 75 -7.13 0.94 -16.96
N ILE A 76 -6.06 1.11 -17.74
CA ILE A 76 -6.11 1.52 -19.15
C ILE A 76 -6.82 0.48 -20.03
N PRO A 77 -6.49 -0.84 -19.98
CA PRO A 77 -7.12 -1.82 -20.86
C PRO A 77 -8.65 -1.87 -20.75
N VAL A 78 -9.23 -1.74 -19.54
CA VAL A 78 -10.70 -1.72 -19.38
C VAL A 78 -11.34 -0.53 -20.08
N LYS A 79 -10.69 0.65 -20.03
CA LYS A 79 -11.16 1.87 -20.72
C LYS A 79 -11.04 1.78 -22.24
N VAL A 80 -10.13 0.97 -22.77
CA VAL A 80 -9.93 0.79 -24.22
C VAL A 80 -10.83 -0.33 -24.77
N VAL A 81 -11.06 -1.40 -24.00
CA VAL A 81 -11.92 -2.53 -24.41
C VAL A 81 -13.39 -2.13 -24.48
N PHE A 82 -13.87 -1.26 -23.58
CA PHE A 82 -15.26 -0.79 -23.59
C PHE A 82 -15.70 -0.12 -24.92
N PRO A 83 -15.01 0.91 -25.44
CA PRO A 83 -15.35 1.50 -26.74
C PRO A 83 -15.14 0.53 -27.91
N LEU A 84 -14.15 -0.37 -27.83
CA LEU A 84 -13.97 -1.42 -28.83
C LEU A 84 -15.21 -2.33 -28.95
N ILE A 85 -15.77 -2.77 -27.83
CA ILE A 85 -16.99 -3.60 -27.83
C ILE A 85 -18.17 -2.82 -28.41
N ILE A 86 -18.35 -1.57 -28.04
CA ILE A 86 -19.44 -0.72 -28.56
C ILE A 86 -19.31 -0.47 -30.06
N CYS A 87 -18.10 -0.46 -30.62
CA CYS A 87 -17.91 -0.35 -32.08
C CYS A 87 -18.04 -1.69 -32.81
N ILE A 88 -17.51 -2.79 -32.25
CA ILE A 88 -17.47 -4.10 -32.91
C ILE A 88 -18.82 -4.81 -32.85
N LEU A 89 -19.48 -4.80 -31.70
CA LEU A 89 -20.76 -5.49 -31.48
C LEU A 89 -21.87 -5.05 -32.46
N PRO A 90 -22.13 -3.74 -32.70
CA PRO A 90 -23.14 -3.34 -33.68
C PRO A 90 -22.73 -3.71 -35.11
N VAL A 91 -21.44 -3.67 -35.44
CA VAL A 91 -20.97 -4.09 -36.77
C VAL A 91 -21.26 -5.56 -37.00
N ILE A 92 -20.94 -6.43 -36.05
CA ILE A 92 -21.24 -7.86 -36.14
C ILE A 92 -22.76 -8.09 -36.23
N PHE A 93 -23.55 -7.36 -35.44
CA PHE A 93 -25.01 -7.45 -35.48
C PHE A 93 -25.57 -7.13 -36.87
N VAL A 94 -25.11 -6.04 -37.48
CA VAL A 94 -25.53 -5.64 -38.84
C VAL A 94 -25.07 -6.65 -39.89
N VAL A 95 -23.84 -7.16 -39.79
CA VAL A 95 -23.29 -8.13 -40.76
C VAL A 95 -24.02 -9.47 -40.71
N ILE A 96 -24.45 -9.93 -39.54
CA ILE A 96 -25.15 -11.21 -39.38
C ILE A 96 -26.65 -11.04 -39.65
N LEU A 97 -27.31 -10.09 -38.96
CA LEU A 97 -28.76 -9.95 -39.03
C LEU A 97 -29.22 -9.19 -40.26
N GLY A 98 -28.40 -8.31 -40.84
CA GLY A 98 -28.72 -7.59 -42.07
C GLY A 98 -29.12 -8.53 -43.22
N PRO A 99 -28.24 -9.45 -43.68
CA PRO A 99 -28.59 -10.38 -44.74
C PRO A 99 -29.64 -11.39 -44.29
N ALA A 100 -29.59 -11.88 -43.04
CA ALA A 100 -30.60 -12.81 -42.53
C ALA A 100 -32.01 -12.22 -42.58
N ALA A 101 -32.17 -10.95 -42.17
CA ALA A 101 -33.46 -10.26 -42.23
C ALA A 101 -33.94 -10.06 -43.68
N ILE A 102 -33.03 -9.69 -44.59
CA ILE A 102 -33.35 -9.57 -46.03
C ILE A 102 -33.79 -10.92 -46.60
N SER A 103 -33.03 -11.98 -46.36
CA SER A 103 -33.37 -13.34 -46.83
C SER A 103 -34.68 -13.85 -46.23
N MET A 104 -34.94 -13.58 -44.94
CA MET A 104 -36.22 -13.94 -44.31
C MET A 104 -37.38 -13.18 -44.95
N MET A 105 -37.21 -11.88 -45.24
CA MET A 105 -38.24 -11.08 -45.90
C MET A 105 -38.50 -11.56 -47.34
N GLU A 106 -37.44 -11.81 -48.12
CA GLU A 106 -37.54 -12.34 -49.48
C GLU A 106 -38.17 -13.74 -49.54
N THR A 107 -37.97 -14.58 -48.54
CA THR A 107 -38.51 -15.94 -48.53
C THR A 107 -39.95 -15.99 -47.99
N LEU A 108 -40.27 -15.17 -46.98
CA LEU A 108 -41.56 -15.19 -46.28
C LEU A 108 -42.63 -14.35 -46.99
N PHE A 109 -42.27 -13.20 -47.58
CA PHE A 109 -43.22 -12.29 -48.23
C PHE A 109 -43.92 -12.88 -49.47
N PRO A 110 -43.22 -13.59 -50.39
CA PRO A 110 -43.88 -14.29 -51.50
C PRO A 110 -44.52 -15.61 -51.08
N ALA A 111 -44.24 -16.14 -49.88
CA ALA A 111 -44.94 -17.31 -49.35
C ALA A 111 -46.30 -16.96 -48.70
N LEU A 112 -46.55 -15.67 -48.41
CA LEU A 112 -47.76 -15.17 -47.76
C LEU A 112 -48.73 -14.43 -48.71
N ASN A 113 -48.36 -14.24 -49.98
CA ASN A 113 -49.17 -13.57 -51.01
C ASN A 113 -49.30 -14.44 -52.25
#